data_AF-A0A3B6MU20-F1
#
_entry.id   AF-A0A3B6MU20-F1
#
_cell.length_a   1.000
_cell.length_b   1.000
_cell.length_c   1.000
_cell.angle_alpha   90.00
_cell.angle_beta   90.00
_cell.angle_gamma   90.00
#
_symmetry.space_group_name_H-M   'P 1'
#
loop_
_entity.id
_entity.type
_entity.pdbx_description
1 polymer ?
#
loop_
_entity_poly.entity_id
_entity_poly.type
_entity_poly.pdbx_seq_one_letter_code
_entity_poly.pdbx_strand_id
1 'polypeptide(L)'
;MAATAAATVTATAAASSCSKGESVGIAAPADLTKKAKKGRSPPAEEMEAFFAAAEGDVARRFAAKYNYDVVTDAPMDGRYEWVRVRP
;
A
#
# COMPACT_ATOMS: atom_id res chain seq x y z
N MET A 1 -41.64 -16.58 23.56
CA MET A 1 -40.35 -17.23 23.87
C MET A 1 -39.65 -17.60 22.57
N ALA A 2 -38.32 -17.56 22.58
CA ALA A 2 -37.36 -17.90 21.51
C ALA A 2 -36.94 -16.74 20.59
N ALA A 3 -35.67 -16.53 20.24
CA ALA A 3 -34.38 -16.89 20.83
C ALA A 3 -33.34 -15.95 20.18
N THR A 4 -32.41 -15.42 20.96
CA THR A 4 -31.28 -14.58 20.54
C THR A 4 -30.20 -15.39 19.83
N ALA A 5 -29.54 -14.81 18.83
CA ALA A 5 -28.18 -15.20 18.41
C ALA A 5 -27.39 -13.97 17.98
N ALA A 6 -26.47 -13.53 18.85
CA ALA A 6 -25.47 -12.51 18.57
C ALA A 6 -24.26 -13.18 17.90
N ALA A 7 -23.86 -12.70 16.73
CA ALA A 7 -22.66 -13.15 16.04
C ALA A 7 -21.48 -12.24 16.42
N THR A 8 -20.67 -12.67 17.38
CA THR A 8 -19.41 -12.02 17.74
C THR A 8 -18.32 -12.54 16.81
N VAL A 9 -17.79 -11.68 15.94
CA VAL A 9 -16.61 -11.98 15.12
C VAL A 9 -15.36 -11.60 15.93
N THR A 10 -14.70 -12.60 16.48
CA THR A 10 -13.42 -12.44 17.18
C THR A 10 -12.33 -12.18 16.16
N ALA A 11 -11.83 -10.95 16.08
CA ALA A 11 -10.64 -10.61 15.33
C ALA A 11 -9.40 -10.87 16.21
N THR A 12 -8.69 -11.97 15.97
CA THR A 12 -7.39 -12.23 16.57
C THR A 12 -6.33 -11.43 15.82
N ALA A 13 -5.95 -10.28 16.37
CA ALA A 13 -4.77 -9.55 15.94
C ALA A 13 -3.53 -10.32 16.40
N ALA A 14 -2.84 -10.95 15.46
CA ALA A 14 -1.50 -11.48 15.68
C ALA A 14 -0.56 -10.29 15.97
N ALA A 15 -0.07 -10.22 17.20
CA ALA A 15 0.99 -9.33 17.60
C ALA A 15 2.27 -9.74 16.84
N SER A 16 2.54 -9.07 15.72
CA SER A 16 3.83 -9.18 15.06
C SER A 16 4.85 -8.49 15.97
N SER A 17 5.63 -9.30 16.68
CA SER A 17 6.64 -8.86 17.62
C SER A 17 7.59 -7.87 16.94
N CYS A 18 7.59 -6.62 17.41
CA CYS A 18 8.54 -5.60 16.99
C CYS A 18 9.96 -6.07 17.33
N SER A 19 10.71 -6.44 16.31
CA SER A 19 12.15 -6.68 16.44
C SER A 19 12.81 -5.38 16.90
N LYS A 20 13.37 -5.46 18.11
CA LYS A 20 14.28 -4.50 18.73
C LYS A 20 15.17 -3.84 17.67
N GLY A 21 14.90 -2.57 17.37
CA GLY A 21 15.78 -1.75 16.53
C GLY A 21 17.08 -1.48 17.29
N GLU A 22 18.10 -2.32 17.08
CA GLU A 22 19.46 -2.00 17.47
C GLU A 22 20.04 -1.06 16.41
N SER A 23 20.20 0.20 16.77
CA SER A 23 20.90 1.20 15.98
C SER A 23 22.40 0.85 15.95
N VAL A 24 22.82 -0.01 15.02
CA VAL A 24 24.23 -0.15 14.68
C VAL A 24 24.63 1.09 13.90
N GLY A 25 25.57 1.84 14.45
CA GLY A 25 26.06 3.09 13.91
C GLY A 25 26.46 2.97 12.44
N ILE A 26 26.32 4.08 11.72
CA ILE A 26 26.83 4.24 10.37
C ILE A 26 28.36 4.17 10.44
N ALA A 27 28.90 2.95 10.42
CA ALA A 27 30.26 2.72 9.97
C ALA A 27 30.21 2.74 8.44
N ALA A 28 30.85 3.75 7.85
CA ALA A 28 30.98 3.88 6.41
C ALA A 28 31.52 2.55 5.83
N PRO A 29 30.81 1.91 4.87
CA PRO A 29 31.33 0.70 4.27
C PRO A 29 32.54 1.08 3.40
N ALA A 30 33.72 0.68 3.87
CA ALA A 30 34.91 0.61 3.06
C ALA A 30 34.66 -0.30 1.86
N ASP A 31 34.89 0.27 0.67
CA ASP A 31 35.27 -0.37 -0.58
C ASP A 31 34.67 -1.75 -0.90
N LEU A 32 33.40 -1.74 -1.31
CA LEU A 32 32.83 -2.80 -2.15
C LEU A 32 32.86 -2.34 -3.62
N THR A 33 34.04 -2.17 -4.20
CA THR A 33 34.21 -2.11 -5.67
C THR A 33 34.01 -3.50 -6.30
N LYS A 34 32.92 -4.19 -5.95
CA LYS A 34 32.40 -5.26 -6.81
C LYS A 34 31.74 -4.57 -7.98
N LYS A 35 32.39 -4.62 -9.15
CA LYS A 35 31.80 -4.23 -10.44
C LYS A 35 30.42 -4.89 -10.50
N ALA A 36 29.37 -4.13 -10.18
CA ALA A 36 28.01 -4.61 -10.31
C ALA A 36 27.88 -5.04 -11.76
N LYS A 37 27.63 -6.34 -12.01
CA LYS A 37 27.19 -6.75 -13.33
C LYS A 37 26.00 -5.85 -13.61
N LYS A 38 26.11 -4.98 -14.61
CA LYS A 38 25.03 -4.11 -15.07
C LYS A 38 23.94 -5.06 -15.53
N GLY A 39 23.10 -5.51 -14.61
CA GLY A 39 21.95 -6.32 -14.90
C GLY A 39 21.14 -5.52 -15.91
N ARG A 40 20.83 -6.14 -17.05
CA ARG A 40 19.92 -5.53 -18.00
C ARG A 40 18.63 -5.23 -17.22
N SER A 41 18.17 -3.99 -17.24
CA SER A 41 16.86 -3.68 -16.70
C SER A 41 15.82 -4.53 -17.42
N PRO A 42 14.80 -5.04 -16.72
CA PRO A 42 13.65 -5.65 -17.40
C PRO A 42 13.11 -4.70 -18.48
N PRO A 43 12.45 -5.23 -19.53
CA PRO A 43 11.78 -4.38 -20.51
C PRO A 43 10.81 -3.42 -19.81
N ALA A 44 10.73 -2.19 -20.31
CA ALA A 44 9.93 -1.15 -19.69
C ALA A 44 8.46 -1.57 -19.51
N GLU A 45 7.92 -2.31 -20.48
CA GLU A 45 6.56 -2.87 -20.44
C GLU A 45 6.32 -3.81 -19.25
N GLU A 46 7.29 -4.66 -18.91
CA GLU A 46 7.16 -5.58 -17.76
C GLU A 46 7.20 -4.81 -16.45
N MET A 47 8.06 -3.81 -16.35
CA MET A 47 8.13 -2.95 -15.18
C MET A 47 6.84 -2.16 -14.99
N GLU A 48 6.32 -1.57 -16.06
CA GLU A 48 5.08 -0.81 -16.04
C GLU A 48 3.87 -1.69 -15.69
N ALA A 49 3.78 -2.90 -16.26
CA ALA A 49 2.72 -3.84 -15.92
C ALA A 49 2.72 -4.23 -14.44
N PHE A 50 3.90 -4.39 -13.84
CA PHE A 50 4.03 -4.68 -12.41
C PHE A 50 3.51 -3.52 -11.55
N PHE A 51 3.92 -2.29 -11.85
CA PHE A 51 3.45 -1.12 -11.11
C PHE A 51 1.97 -0.86 -11.34
N ALA A 52 1.48 -0.95 -12.57
CA ALA A 52 0.07 -0.75 -12.92
C ALA A 52 -0.85 -1.73 -12.18
N ALA A 53 -0.43 -2.98 -12.02
CA ALA A 53 -1.20 -3.97 -11.25
C ALA A 53 -1.31 -3.57 -9.75
N ALA A 54 -0.19 -3.18 -9.14
CA ALA A 54 -0.16 -2.76 -7.75
C ALA A 54 -0.92 -1.44 -7.52
N GLU A 55 -0.73 -0.46 -8.39
CA GLU A 55 -1.40 0.84 -8.35
C GLU A 55 -2.92 0.69 -8.55
N GLY A 56 -3.34 -0.18 -9.47
CA GLY A 56 -4.76 -0.47 -9.70
C GLY A 56 -5.46 -1.07 -8.47
N ASP A 57 -4.79 -1.96 -7.74
CA ASP A 57 -5.31 -2.51 -6.49
C ASP A 57 -5.45 -1.45 -5.39
N VAL A 58 -4.45 -0.57 -5.27
CA VAL A 58 -4.48 0.54 -4.30
C VAL A 58 -5.58 1.54 -4.65
N ALA A 59 -5.69 1.93 -5.93
CA ALA A 59 -6.73 2.82 -6.43
C ALA A 59 -8.12 2.26 -6.17
N ARG A 60 -8.36 0.96 -6.45
CA ARG A 60 -9.65 0.29 -6.15
C ARG A 60 -9.99 0.31 -4.68
N ARG A 61 -9.02 0.03 -3.79
CA ARG A 61 -9.23 0.06 -2.34
C ARG A 61 -9.54 1.48 -1.85
N PHE A 62 -8.88 2.48 -2.41
CA PHE A 62 -9.14 3.87 -2.10
C PHE A 62 -10.55 4.29 -2.53
N ALA A 63 -10.91 4.02 -3.79
CA ALA A 63 -12.24 4.31 -4.33
C ALA A 63 -13.35 3.64 -3.50
N ALA A 64 -13.18 2.37 -3.12
CA ALA A 64 -14.16 1.66 -2.30
C ALA A 64 -14.30 2.25 -0.87
N LYS A 65 -13.22 2.79 -0.30
CA LYS A 65 -13.25 3.38 1.04
C LYS A 65 -13.85 4.79 1.04
N TYR A 66 -13.49 5.57 0.02
CA TYR A 66 -13.63 7.02 0.02
C TYR A 66 -14.58 7.58 -1.05
N ASN A 67 -15.08 6.75 -1.96
CA ASN A 67 -15.90 7.15 -3.11
C ASN A 67 -15.18 8.23 -3.94
N TYR A 68 -13.89 8.03 -4.20
CA TYR A 68 -13.08 8.94 -5.00
C TYR A 68 -12.15 8.14 -5.89
N ASP A 69 -12.16 8.45 -7.18
CA ASP A 69 -11.24 7.87 -8.14
C ASP A 69 -10.01 8.77 -8.26
N VAL A 70 -8.89 8.29 -7.73
CA VAL A 70 -7.59 8.99 -7.74
C VAL A 70 -6.96 8.97 -9.14
N VAL A 71 -7.32 7.99 -9.98
CA VAL A 71 -6.75 7.87 -11.34
C VAL A 71 -7.37 8.92 -12.25
N THR A 72 -8.69 9.12 -12.16
CA THR A 72 -9.40 10.14 -12.94
C THR A 72 -9.51 11.50 -12.25
N ASP A 73 -9.02 11.60 -11.01
CA ASP A 73 -9.16 12.78 -10.13
C ASP A 73 -10.62 13.26 -10.01
N ALA A 74 -11.54 12.31 -9.78
CA ALA A 74 -12.97 12.59 -9.78
C ALA A 74 -13.69 11.97 -8.57
N PRO A 75 -14.59 12.72 -7.92
CA PRO A 75 -15.43 12.14 -6.90
C PRO A 75 -16.49 11.23 -7.47
N MET A 76 -16.79 10.17 -6.74
CA MET A 76 -17.86 9.23 -7.03
C MET A 76 -19.00 9.41 -6.04
N ASP A 77 -20.18 8.95 -6.45
CA ASP A 77 -21.34 8.96 -5.58
C ASP A 77 -21.13 8.01 -4.40
N GLY A 78 -21.51 8.43 -3.20
CA GLY A 78 -21.32 7.63 -1.99
C GLY A 78 -21.35 8.43 -0.69
N ARG A 79 -20.63 7.93 0.32
CA ARG A 79 -20.72 8.47 1.70
C ARG A 79 -20.03 9.82 1.93
N TYR A 80 -19.12 10.21 1.04
CA TYR A 80 -18.30 11.41 1.22
C TYR A 80 -18.51 12.36 0.04
N GLU A 81 -18.71 13.63 0.35
CA GLU A 81 -18.72 14.72 -0.62
C GLU A 81 -17.31 15.32 -0.70
N TRP A 82 -16.75 15.36 -1.90
CA TRP A 82 -15.43 15.94 -2.14
C TRP A 82 -15.56 17.35 -2.68
N VAL A 83 -14.97 18.31 -1.98
CA VAL A 83 -14.95 19.72 -2.37
C VAL A 83 -13.52 20.13 -2.72
N ARG A 84 -13.32 20.68 -3.92
CA ARG A 84 -12.00 21.16 -4.37
C ARG A 84 -11.70 22.50 -3.71
N VAL A 85 -10.71 22.51 -2.83
CA VAL A 85 -10.27 23.72 -2.13
C VAL A 85 -9.34 24.53 -3.07
N ARG A 86 -9.65 25.81 -3.28
CA ARG A 86 -8.71 26.72 -3.95
C ARG A 86 -7.70 27.24 -2.92
N PRO A 87 -6.38 27.20 -3.22
CA PRO A 87 -5.35 27.71 -2.33
C PRO A 87 -5.45 29.22 -2.12
#